data_AF-A0A2V7IQA0-F1
#
_entry.id   AF-A0A2V7IQA0-F1
#
_cell.length_a   1.000
_cell.length_b   1.000
_cell.length_c   1.000
_cell.angle_alpha   90.00
_cell.angle_beta   90.00
_cell.angle_gamma   90.00
#
_symmetry.space_group_name_H-M   'P 1'
#
loop_
_entity.id
_entity.type
_entity.pdbx_description
1 polymer ?
#
loop_
_entity_poly.entity_id
_entity_poly.type
_entity_poly.pdbx_seq_one_letter_code
_entity_poly.pdbx_strand_id
1 'polypeptide(L)'
;MTWVLVAAIGFAAGIVSGLFGVGGAIVIIPGLVLLLGMSQHAANGTSLAALLLPVGLLGTIEYYRRGQVNVPYAVVIAAGLLLGALIGARLAGSLSDLTLRRAFGAFLLLVAVRLLAWR
;
A
#
# COMPACT_ATOMS: atom_id res chain seq x y z
N MET A 1 5.07 -22.70 9.77
CA MET A 1 4.88 -22.42 8.33
C MET A 1 4.38 -20.99 8.09
N THR A 2 3.28 -20.59 8.74
CA THR A 2 2.60 -19.28 8.55
C THR A 2 3.49 -18.05 8.76
N TRP A 3 4.31 -18.04 9.82
CA TRP A 3 5.23 -16.92 10.10
C TRP A 3 6.31 -16.71 9.04
N VAL A 4 6.80 -17.79 8.43
CA VAL A 4 7.78 -17.71 7.34
C VAL A 4 7.16 -17.06 6.11
N LEU A 5 5.90 -17.39 5.80
CA LEU A 5 5.15 -16.76 4.72
C LEU A 5 4.92 -15.26 4.99
N VAL A 6 4.52 -14.90 6.21
CA VAL A 6 4.33 -13.48 6.61
C VAL A 6 5.64 -12.70 6.45
N ALA A 7 6.76 -13.26 6.91
CA ALA A 7 8.08 -12.63 6.75
C ALA A 7 8.48 -12.50 5.27
N ALA A 8 8.26 -13.52 4.45
CA ALA A 8 8.54 -13.50 3.02
C ALA A 8 7.69 -12.45 2.28
N ILE A 9 6.40 -12.34 2.60
CA ILE A 9 5.50 -11.32 2.06
C ILE A 9 6.00 -9.92 2.44
N GLY A 10 6.37 -9.71 3.70
CA GLY A 10 6.90 -8.43 4.18
C GLY A 10 8.22 -8.05 3.48
N PHE A 11 9.13 -9.01 3.31
CA PHE A 11 10.39 -8.79 2.62
C PHE A 11 10.20 -8.42 1.14
N ALA A 12 9.40 -9.20 0.40
CA ALA A 12 9.08 -8.91 -0.99
C ALA A 12 8.38 -7.55 -1.15
N ALA A 13 7.44 -7.23 -0.25
CA ALA A 13 6.76 -5.94 -0.24
C ALA A 13 7.71 -4.78 0.05
N GLY A 14 8.68 -4.96 0.95
CA GLY A 14 9.71 -3.97 1.24
C GLY A 14 10.57 -3.64 0.01
N ILE A 15 11.01 -4.66 -0.72
CA ILE A 15 11.75 -4.48 -1.99
C ILE A 15 10.93 -3.71 -3.01
N VAL A 16 9.69 -4.16 -3.28
CA VAL A 16 8.78 -3.50 -4.23
C VAL A 16 8.51 -2.05 -3.81
N SER A 17 8.35 -1.80 -2.52
CA SER A 17 8.14 -0.44 -2.03
C SER A 17 9.36 0.44 -2.20
N GLY A 18 10.57 -0.06 -1.96
CA GLY A 18 11.80 0.70 -2.17
C GLY A 18 12.06 1.03 -3.64
N LEU A 19 11.72 0.10 -4.54
CA LEU A 19 11.92 0.28 -5.99
C LEU A 19 10.94 1.27 -6.61
N PHE A 20 9.65 1.18 -6.26
CA PHE A 20 8.59 1.93 -6.93
C PHE A 20 7.98 3.05 -6.08
N GLY A 21 8.30 3.13 -4.79
CA GLY A 21 7.74 4.13 -3.88
C GLY A 21 6.24 3.94 -3.55
N VAL A 22 5.62 2.82 -3.95
CA VAL A 22 4.16 2.59 -3.85
C VAL A 22 3.71 2.08 -2.48
N GLY A 23 4.64 1.78 -1.57
CA GLY A 23 4.30 1.32 -0.23
C GLY A 23 4.03 -0.18 -0.11
N GLY A 24 4.37 -1.03 -1.10
CA GLY A 24 4.33 -2.51 -0.95
C GLY A 24 2.96 -3.18 -0.78
N ALA A 25 1.87 -2.43 -0.59
CA ALA A 25 0.51 -2.94 -0.36
C ALA A 25 0.00 -3.84 -1.50
N ILE A 26 0.48 -3.61 -2.73
CA ILE A 26 0.19 -4.42 -3.93
C ILE A 26 0.64 -5.87 -3.75
N VAL A 27 1.67 -6.12 -2.93
CA VAL A 27 2.17 -7.46 -2.61
C VAL A 27 1.55 -7.98 -1.32
N ILE A 28 1.47 -7.14 -0.28
CA ILE A 28 0.99 -7.56 1.04
C ILE A 28 -0.47 -8.01 0.99
N ILE A 29 -1.36 -7.18 0.41
CA ILE A 29 -2.80 -7.45 0.46
C ILE A 29 -3.15 -8.76 -0.24
N PRO A 30 -2.72 -9.03 -1.50
CA PRO A 30 -2.97 -10.33 -2.13
C PRO A 30 -2.29 -11.48 -1.40
N GLY A 31 -1.09 -11.29 -0.85
CA GLY A 31 -0.41 -12.32 -0.06
C GLY A 31 -1.21 -12.74 1.18
N LEU A 32 -1.72 -11.77 1.94
CA LEU A 32 -2.55 -12.01 3.12
C LEU A 32 -3.89 -12.67 2.77
N VAL A 33 -4.52 -12.28 1.66
CA VAL A 33 -5.82 -12.85 1.24
C VAL A 33 -5.65 -14.24 0.63
N LEU A 34 -4.74 -14.40 -0.33
CA LEU A 34 -4.63 -15.63 -1.13
C LEU A 34 -3.83 -16.73 -0.42
N LEU A 35 -2.78 -16.37 0.32
CA LEU A 35 -1.89 -17.36 0.96
C LEU A 35 -2.27 -17.63 2.41
N LEU A 36 -2.87 -16.63 3.07
CA LEU A 36 -3.19 -16.70 4.50
C LEU A 36 -4.70 -16.69 4.79
N GLY A 37 -5.54 -16.57 3.75
CA GLY A 37 -7.01 -16.68 3.87
C GLY A 37 -7.66 -15.54 4.65
N MET A 38 -6.98 -14.41 4.81
CA MET A 38 -7.54 -13.25 5.53
C MET A 38 -8.68 -12.62 4.72
N SER A 39 -9.66 -12.05 5.43
CA SER A 39 -10.67 -11.17 4.81
C SER A 39 -10.01 -9.94 4.19
N GLN A 40 -10.63 -9.37 3.16
CA GLN A 40 -10.09 -8.19 2.48
C GLN A 40 -9.92 -7.02 3.45
N HIS A 41 -10.87 -6.84 4.38
CA HIS A 41 -10.81 -5.81 5.42
C HIS A 41 -9.61 -6.00 6.35
N ALA A 42 -9.43 -7.22 6.87
CA ALA A 42 -8.33 -7.52 7.78
C ALA A 42 -6.97 -7.40 7.08
N ALA A 43 -6.86 -7.85 5.83
CA ALA A 43 -5.66 -7.70 5.02
C ALA A 43 -5.31 -6.23 4.78
N ASN A 44 -6.29 -5.38 4.44
CA ASN A 44 -6.08 -3.95 4.23
C ASN A 44 -5.60 -3.25 5.52
N GLY A 45 -6.27 -3.50 6.66
CA GLY A 45 -5.90 -2.92 7.94
C GLY A 45 -4.51 -3.36 8.41
N THR A 46 -4.21 -4.66 8.29
CA THR A 46 -2.90 -5.23 8.63
C THR A 46 -1.80 -4.65 7.75
N SER A 47 -2.05 -4.52 6.44
CA SER A 47 -1.11 -3.90 5.51
C SER A 47 -0.83 -2.45 5.88
N LEU A 48 -1.85 -1.64 6.17
CA LEU A 48 -1.65 -0.24 6.57
C LEU A 48 -0.80 -0.13 7.84
N ALA A 49 -1.09 -0.95 8.85
CA ALA A 49 -0.33 -0.99 10.09
C ALA A 49 1.14 -1.40 9.86
N ALA A 50 1.37 -2.38 9.00
CA ALA A 50 2.71 -2.87 8.69
C ALA A 50 3.56 -1.86 7.90
N LEU A 51 2.94 -1.03 7.06
CA LEU A 51 3.64 -0.15 6.12
C LEU A 51 3.97 1.23 6.69
N LEU A 52 3.12 1.76 7.57
CA LEU A 52 3.16 3.16 7.98
C LEU A 52 4.54 3.60 8.48
N LEU A 53 5.10 2.86 9.44
CA LEU A 53 6.38 3.20 10.07
C LEU A 53 7.59 2.74 9.23
N PRO A 54 7.80 1.44 9.00
CA PRO A 54 9.07 0.98 8.43
C PRO A 54 9.26 1.44 6.98
N VAL A 55 8.22 1.36 6.16
CA VAL A 55 8.33 1.70 4.74
C VAL A 55 8.29 3.20 4.52
N GLY A 56 7.32 3.89 5.15
CA GLY A 56 7.18 5.34 5.04
C GLY A 56 8.40 6.08 5.60
N LEU A 57 8.86 5.74 6.79
CA LEU A 57 9.97 6.44 7.46
C LEU A 57 11.31 6.12 6.80
N LEU A 58 11.67 4.83 6.67
CA LEU A 58 13.00 4.47 6.15
C LEU A 58 13.15 4.86 4.68
N GLY A 59 12.10 4.68 3.87
CA GLY A 59 12.09 5.11 2.48
C GLY A 59 12.28 6.62 2.36
N THR A 60 11.53 7.40 3.15
CA THR A 60 11.64 8.87 3.14
C THR A 60 13.03 9.33 3.57
N ILE A 61 13.63 8.71 4.61
CA ILE A 61 14.99 9.04 5.04
C ILE A 61 15.99 8.84 3.90
N GLU A 62 15.90 7.72 3.17
CA GLU A 62 16.82 7.44 2.06
C GLU A 62 16.68 8.46 0.91
N TYR A 63 15.45 8.72 0.46
CA TYR A 63 15.21 9.71 -0.60
C TYR A 63 15.54 11.15 -0.16
N TYR A 64 15.31 11.48 1.12
CA TYR A 64 15.63 12.78 1.68
C TYR A 64 17.14 13.01 1.73
N ARG A 65 17.92 12.02 2.16
CA ARG A 65 19.39 12.06 2.16
C ARG A 65 19.97 12.27 0.77
N ARG A 66 19.26 11.81 -0.27
CA ARG A 66 19.62 12.01 -1.68
C ARG A 66 19.14 13.34 -2.27
N GLY A 67 18.48 14.19 -1.49
CA GLY A 67 17.92 15.46 -1.97
C GLY A 67 16.74 15.31 -2.91
N GLN A 68 16.07 14.14 -2.93
CA GLN A 68 15.01 13.80 -3.88
C GLN A 68 13.60 14.03 -3.32
N VAL A 69 13.48 14.66 -2.15
CA VAL A 69 12.20 14.90 -1.49
C VAL A 69 11.84 16.39 -1.58
N ASN A 70 10.73 16.69 -2.24
CA ASN A 70 10.11 18.01 -2.17
C ASN A 70 9.25 18.11 -0.90
N VAL A 71 9.83 18.70 0.15
CA VAL A 71 9.18 18.81 1.48
C VAL A 71 7.87 19.61 1.43
N PRO A 72 7.78 20.79 0.76
CA PRO A 72 6.52 21.52 0.63
C PRO A 72 5.38 20.68 0.04
N TYR A 73 5.64 19.94 -1.04
CA TYR A 73 4.64 19.10 -1.67
C TYR A 73 4.25 17.92 -0.77
N ALA A 74 5.23 17.32 -0.10
CA ALA A 74 5.00 16.23 0.84
C ALA A 74 4.05 16.65 1.98
N VAL A 75 4.18 17.87 2.52
CA VAL A 75 3.30 18.39 3.58
C VAL A 75 1.86 18.56 3.09
N VAL A 76 1.67 19.14 1.91
CA VAL A 76 0.32 19.33 1.33
C VAL A 76 -0.34 17.97 1.05
N ILE A 77 0.43 17.03 0.48
CA ILE A 77 -0.04 15.67 0.22
C ILE A 77 -0.39 14.96 1.54
N ALA A 78 0.44 15.10 2.58
CA ALA A 78 0.20 14.49 3.89
C ALA A 78 -1.09 15.00 4.54
N ALA A 79 -1.37 16.30 4.45
CA ALA A 79 -2.63 16.87 4.95
C ALA A 79 -3.86 16.28 4.23
N GLY A 80 -3.80 16.17 2.91
CA GLY A 80 -4.86 15.53 2.12
C GLY A 80 -5.01 14.04 2.44
N LEU A 81 -3.90 13.33 2.64
CA LEU A 81 -3.88 11.91 3.01
C LEU A 81 -4.57 11.65 4.35
N LEU A 82 -4.38 12.50 5.36
CA LEU A 82 -5.02 12.33 6.67
C LEU A 82 -6.55 12.28 6.54
N LEU A 83 -7.12 13.23 5.82
CA LEU A 83 -8.57 13.29 5.60
C LEU A 83 -9.05 12.17 4.67
N GLY A 84 -8.36 11.98 3.54
CA GLY A 84 -8.70 10.98 2.55
C GLY A 84 -8.62 9.55 3.08
N ALA A 85 -7.60 9.22 3.87
CA ALA A 85 -7.44 7.90 4.47
C ALA A 85 -8.53 7.62 5.51
N LEU A 86 -8.90 8.61 6.34
CA LEU A 86 -9.97 8.46 7.31
C LEU A 86 -11.32 8.21 6.62
N ILE A 87 -11.65 9.02 5.61
CA ILE A 87 -12.90 8.88 4.83
C ILE A 87 -12.88 7.53 4.10
N GLY A 88 -11.78 7.21 3.43
CA GLY A 88 -11.60 5.96 2.68
C GLY A 88 -11.74 4.72 3.56
N ALA A 89 -11.16 4.72 4.77
CA ALA A 89 -11.27 3.61 5.70
C ALA A 89 -12.73 3.40 6.18
N ARG A 90 -13.46 4.50 6.46
CA ARG A 90 -14.88 4.43 6.83
C ARG A 90 -15.74 3.91 5.68
N LEU A 91 -15.51 4.41 4.47
CA LEU A 91 -16.21 3.92 3.27
C LEU A 91 -15.89 2.45 3.02
N ALA A 92 -14.63 2.04 3.13
CA ALA A 92 -14.22 0.65 2.95
C ALA A 92 -14.98 -0.27 3.91
N GLY A 93 -15.11 0.09 5.19
CA GLY A 93 -15.86 -0.69 6.18
C GLY A 93 -17.36 -0.84 5.91
N SER A 94 -17.93 -0.05 5.00
CA SER A 94 -19.33 -0.17 4.56
C SER A 94 -19.52 -1.07 3.33
N LEU A 95 -18.42 -1.50 2.68
CA LEU A 95 -18.44 -2.31 1.47
C LEU A 95 -18.26 -3.79 1.79
N SER A 96 -18.75 -4.66 0.90
CA SER A 96 -18.46 -6.09 1.00
C SER A 96 -17.00 -6.41 0.63
N ASP A 97 -16.47 -7.50 1.17
CA ASP A 97 -15.13 -8.04 0.81
C ASP A 97 -14.96 -8.20 -0.71
N LEU A 98 -16.00 -8.70 -1.39
CA LEU A 98 -15.98 -8.91 -2.85
C LEU A 98 -15.89 -7.58 -3.59
N THR A 99 -16.67 -6.58 -3.16
CA THR A 99 -16.64 -5.23 -3.76
C THR A 99 -15.26 -4.61 -3.58
N LEU A 100 -14.69 -4.69 -2.38
CA LEU A 100 -13.41 -4.09 -2.04
C LEU A 100 -12.27 -4.76 -2.82
N ARG A 101 -12.29 -6.10 -2.93
CA ARG A 101 -11.33 -6.87 -3.73
C ARG A 101 -11.41 -6.53 -5.22
N ARG A 102 -12.62 -6.45 -5.77
CA ARG A 102 -12.83 -6.07 -7.19
C ARG A 102 -12.41 -4.63 -7.46
N ALA A 103 -12.75 -3.70 -6.56
CA ALA A 103 -12.36 -2.30 -6.67
C ALA A 103 -10.83 -2.15 -6.63
N PHE A 104 -10.16 -2.84 -5.70
CA PHE A 104 -8.70 -2.86 -5.63
C PHE A 104 -8.08 -3.42 -6.92
N GLY A 105 -8.56 -4.56 -7.40
CA GLY A 105 -8.07 -5.15 -8.66
C GLY A 105 -8.29 -4.25 -9.88
N ALA A 106 -9.47 -3.64 -10.02
CA ALA A 106 -9.78 -2.70 -11.09
C ALA A 106 -8.88 -1.45 -11.03
N PHE A 107 -8.62 -0.92 -9.83
CA PHE A 107 -7.69 0.18 -9.64
C PHE A 107 -6.27 -0.19 -10.09
N LEU A 108 -5.77 -1.38 -9.71
CA LEU A 108 -4.45 -1.84 -10.16
C LEU A 108 -4.36 -1.98 -11.67
N LEU A 109 -5.39 -2.54 -12.32
CA LEU A 109 -5.44 -2.63 -13.78
C LEU A 109 -5.43 -1.26 -14.43
N LEU A 110 -6.20 -0.30 -13.91
CA LEU A 110 -6.23 1.06 -14.41
C LEU A 110 -4.86 1.73 -14.30
N VAL A 111 -4.19 1.58 -13.16
CA VAL A 111 -2.83 2.10 -12.96
C VAL A 111 -1.85 1.45 -13.93
N ALA A 112 -1.90 0.13 -14.10
CA ALA A 112 -1.03 -0.60 -15.02
C ALA A 112 -1.21 -0.14 -16.47
N VAL A 113 -2.45 -0.08 -16.95
CA VAL A 113 -2.76 0.39 -18.31
C VAL A 113 -2.29 1.83 -18.50
N ARG A 114 -2.54 2.71 -17.53
CA ARG A 114 -2.13 4.12 -17.64
C ARG A 114 -0.62 4.28 -17.69
N LEU A 115 0.13 3.52 -16.88
CA LEU A 115 1.59 3.56 -16.89
C LEU A 115 2.19 3.04 -18.20
N LEU A 116 1.59 1.99 -18.80
CA LEU A 116 2.04 1.42 -20.07
C LEU A 116 1.64 2.26 -21.29
N ALA A 117 0.49 2.91 -21.24
CA ALA A 117 -0.01 3.78 -22.29
C ALA A 117 0.61 5.20 -22.24
N TRP A 118 1.37 5.50 -21.18
CA TRP A 118 2.07 6.77 -21.04
C TRP A 118 3.22 6.84 -22.05
N ARG A 119 3.17 7.82 -22.97
CA ARG A 119 4.24 8.10 -23.93
C ARG A 119 5.20 9.15 -23.39
#